data_AF-A0A1I2IJX2-F1
#
_entry.id   AF-A0A1I2IJX2-F1
#
_cell.length_a   1.000
_cell.length_b   1.000
_cell.length_c   1.000
_cell.angle_alpha   90.00
_cell.angle_beta   90.00
_cell.angle_gamma   90.00
#
_symmetry.space_group_name_H-M   'P 1'
#
loop_
_entity.id
_entity.type
_entity.pdbx_description
1 polymer ?
#
loop_
_entity_poly.entity_id
_entity_poly.type
_entity_poly.pdbx_seq_one_letter_code
_entity_poly.pdbx_strand_id
1 'polypeptide(L)' 'MSKETEEKRDDRGAVVPQPEPPARGTFALLIPSNMSWQASSFGGALRLDFRPMRPRERASRVREKGKP' A
#
# COMPACT_ATOMS: atom_id res chain seq x y z
N MET A 1 -54.90 -27.65 -0.73
CA MET A 1 -53.94 -26.52 -0.75
C MET A 1 -53.63 -26.27 0.72
N SER A 2 -52.42 -26.51 1.21
CA SER A 2 -51.23 -25.73 0.88
C SER A 2 -49.97 -26.57 1.06
N LYS A 3 -49.05 -26.46 0.10
CA LYS A 3 -47.72 -27.09 0.14
C LYS A 3 -46.86 -26.31 1.14
N GLU A 4 -46.33 -27.01 2.14
CA GLU A 4 -45.26 -26.48 2.98
C GLU A 4 -43.99 -26.37 2.13
N THR A 5 -43.53 -25.14 1.92
CA THR A 5 -42.31 -24.84 1.19
C THR A 5 -41.14 -25.02 2.13
N GLU A 6 -40.42 -26.14 2.03
CA GLU A 6 -39.11 -26.30 2.66
C GLU A 6 -38.10 -25.34 1.99
N GLU A 7 -37.82 -24.21 2.65
CA GLU A 7 -36.69 -23.36 2.31
C GLU A 7 -35.38 -24.10 2.63
N LYS A 8 -34.74 -24.66 1.61
CA LYS A 8 -33.34 -25.13 1.69
C LYS A 8 -32.43 -23.95 2.05
N ARG A 9 -31.99 -23.89 3.30
CA ARG A 9 -30.89 -23.00 3.71
C ARG A 9 -29.61 -23.47 3.00
N ASP A 10 -29.06 -22.62 2.14
CA ASP A 10 -27.83 -22.88 1.41
C ASP A 10 -26.63 -22.61 2.33
N ASP A 11 -26.27 -23.61 3.14
CA ASP A 11 -25.24 -23.52 4.20
C ASP A 11 -23.79 -23.59 3.66
N ARG A 12 -23.54 -23.15 2.40
CA ARG A 12 -22.24 -23.28 1.72
C ARG A 12 -21.35 -22.02 1.76
N GLY A 13 -21.67 -21.06 2.62
CA GLY A 13 -20.91 -19.82 2.76
C GLY A 13 -20.15 -19.74 4.08
N ALA A 14 -18.84 -19.48 4.01
CA ALA A 14 -18.06 -19.03 5.17
C ALA A 14 -17.96 -17.50 5.14
N VAL A 15 -18.37 -16.84 6.23
CA VAL A 15 -18.12 -15.41 6.43
C VAL A 15 -16.68 -15.25 6.86
N VAL A 16 -15.83 -14.75 5.98
CA VAL A 16 -14.46 -14.37 6.32
C VAL A 16 -14.49 -12.92 6.76
N PRO A 17 -14.15 -12.59 8.03
CA PRO A 17 -13.99 -11.21 8.43
C PRO A 17 -12.87 -10.57 7.59
N GLN A 18 -13.10 -9.36 7.11
CA GLN A 18 -12.08 -8.59 6.42
C GLN A 18 -10.83 -8.52 7.33
N PRO A 19 -9.63 -8.89 6.86
CA PRO A 19 -8.45 -8.86 7.70
C PRO A 19 -8.23 -7.43 8.18
N GLU A 20 -8.22 -7.23 9.51
CA GLU A 20 -7.83 -5.95 10.09
C GLU A 20 -6.36 -5.69 9.73
N PRO A 21 -6.03 -4.51 9.17
CA PRO A 21 -4.64 -4.12 9.00
C PRO A 21 -3.96 -4.12 10.38
N PRO A 22 -2.76 -4.70 10.52
CA PRO A 22 -2.06 -4.72 11.80
C PRO A 22 -1.84 -3.28 12.29
N ALA A 23 -2.18 -3.02 13.56
CA ALA A 23 -2.14 -1.69 14.16
C ALA A 23 -0.74 -1.05 14.15
N ARG A 24 0.31 -1.86 14.06
CA ARG A 24 1.73 -1.46 14.01
C ARG A 24 2.50 -2.46 13.15
N GLY A 25 3.52 -1.97 12.45
CA GLY A 25 4.37 -2.82 11.64
C GLY A 25 5.36 -1.99 10.82
N THR A 26 6.19 -2.69 10.06
CA THR A 26 7.11 -2.07 9.11
C THR A 26 6.76 -2.56 7.72
N PHE A 27 6.75 -1.64 6.77
CA PHE A 27 6.63 -1.96 5.35
C PHE A 27 7.83 -1.36 4.61
N ALA A 28 8.28 -2.05 3.56
CA ALA A 28 9.32 -1.56 2.68
C ALA A 28 8.69 -1.06 1.38
N LEU A 29 9.11 0.12 0.92
CA LEU A 29 8.71 0.67 -0.38
C LEU A 29 9.89 0.63 -1.35
N LEU A 30 9.70 -0.04 -2.48
CA LEU A 30 10.65 -0.03 -3.59
C LEU A 30 10.35 1.17 -4.49
N ILE A 31 11.27 2.13 -4.52
CA ILE A 31 11.12 3.36 -5.31
C ILE A 31 12.07 3.29 -6.51
N PRO A 32 11.56 3.44 -7.75
CA PRO A 32 12.39 3.47 -8.95
C PRO A 32 13.53 4.49 -8.85
N SER A 33 14.69 4.16 -9.42
CA SER A 33 15.90 4.98 -9.31
C SER A 33 15.76 6.38 -9.96
N ASN A 34 14.79 6.53 -10.86
CA ASN A 34 14.46 7.78 -11.56
C ASN A 34 13.40 8.63 -10.84
N MET A 35 12.90 8.21 -9.67
CA MET A 35 11.95 8.98 -8.86
C MET A 35 12.60 9.55 -7.61
N SER A 36 12.28 10.82 -7.32
CA SER A 36 12.48 11.41 -6.00
C SER A 36 11.21 11.28 -5.18
N TRP A 37 11.39 11.22 -3.86
CA TRP A 37 10.30 11.16 -2.90
C TRP A 37 10.59 12.09 -1.73
N GLN A 38 9.53 12.57 -1.08
CA GLN A 38 9.61 13.35 0.15
C GLN A 38 8.53 12.85 1.11
N ALA A 39 8.86 12.84 2.40
CA ALA A 39 7.91 12.51 3.46
C ALA A 39 7.51 13.76 4.23
N SER A 40 6.21 13.87 4.53
CA SER A 40 5.67 14.91 5.40
C SER A 40 4.67 14.31 6.39
N SER A 41 4.56 14.92 7.57
CA SER A 41 3.52 14.60 8.55
C SER A 41 2.18 15.17 8.06
N PHE A 42 1.13 14.36 8.06
CA PHE A 42 -0.22 14.80 7.70
C PHE A 42 -1.26 14.08 8.56
N GLY A 43 -1.90 14.79 9.48
CA GLY A 43 -3.03 14.26 10.26
C GLY A 43 -2.73 12.98 11.06
N GLY A 44 -1.52 12.85 11.62
CA GLY A 44 -1.09 11.63 12.32
C GLY A 44 -0.62 10.50 11.40
N ALA A 45 -0.56 10.73 10.08
CA ALA A 45 -0.01 9.83 9.09
C ALA A 45 1.26 10.42 8.43
N LEU A 46 1.97 9.57 7.70
CA LEU A 46 3.08 9.97 6.83
C LEU A 46 2.57 10.06 5.39
N ARG A 47 2.63 11.25 4.80
CA ARG A 47 2.38 11.45 3.37
C ARG A 47 3.69 11.32 2.61
N LEU A 48 3.70 10.49 1.57
CA LEU A 48 4.83 10.32 0.65
C LEU A 48 4.46 10.93 -0.70
N ASP A 49 5.17 12.00 -1.09
CA ASP A 49 4.99 12.63 -2.40
C ASP A 49 6.10 12.18 -3.34
N PHE A 50 5.71 11.69 -4.52
CA PHE A 50 6.63 11.17 -5.53
C PHE A 50 6.65 12.06 -6.76
N ARG A 51 7.82 12.23 -7.36
CA ARG A 51 7.94 12.89 -8.67
C ARG A 51 9.13 12.36 -9.47
N PRO A 52 9.12 12.53 -10.81
CA PRO A 52 10.30 12.29 -11.61
C PRO A 52 11.48 13.14 -11.14
N MET A 53 12.69 12.55 -11.16
CA MET A 53 13.91 13.29 -10.89
C MET A 53 14.27 14.23 -12.03
N ARG A 54 14.61 15.46 -11.65
CA ARG A 54 15.21 16.45 -12.54
C ARG A 54 16.62 15.96 -12.95
N PRO A 55 17.11 16.33 -14.15
CA PRO A 55 18.44 15.90 -14.61
C PRO A 55 19.59 16.20 -13.63
N ARG A 56 19.54 17.35 -12.94
CA ARG A 56 20.54 17.72 -11.91
C ARG A 56 20.52 16.77 -10.71
N GLU A 57 19.35 16.33 -10.28
CA GLU A 57 19.18 15.40 -9.15
C GLU A 57 19.71 14.00 -9.51
N ARG A 58 19.47 13.56 -10.75
CA ARG A 58 20.07 12.33 -11.27
C ARG A 58 21.60 12.38 -11.25
N ALA A 59 22.19 13.49 -11.70
CA ALA A 59 23.64 13.65 -11.71
C ALA A 59 24.25 13.62 -10.29
N SER A 60 23.62 14.29 -9.31
CA SER A 60 24.05 14.23 -7.91
C SER A 60 23.97 12.82 -7.33
N ARG A 61 22.88 12.09 -7.62
CA ARG A 61 22.68 10.72 -7.12
C ARG A 61 23.70 9.72 -7.68
N VAL A 62 24.11 9.89 -8.94
CA VAL A 62 25.18 9.08 -9.55
C VAL A 62 26.52 9.35 -8.87
N ARG A 63 26.81 10.60 -8.50
CA ARG A 63 28.04 10.95 -7.75
C ARG A 63 28.05 10.36 -6.35
N GLU A 64 26.92 10.36 -5.65
CA GLU A 64 26.79 9.76 -4.32
C GLU A 64 26.94 8.23 -4.35
N LYS A 65 26.36 7.55 -5.34
CA LYS A 65 26.54 6.10 -5.51
C LYS A 65 27.96 5.69 -5.90
N GLY A 66 28.76 6.62 -6.44
CA GLY A 66 30.14 6.37 -6.86
C GLY A 66 31.21 6.67 -5.79
N LYS A 67 30.81 7.13 -4.59
CA LYS A 67 31.73 7.24 -3.45
C LYS A 67 31.60 5.99 -2.57
N PRO A 68 32.70 5.21 -2.38
CA PRO A 68 32.74 4.18 -1.35
C PRO A 68 32.65 4.80 0.06
#